data_AF-A0A8D8RCU4-F1
#
_entry.id   AF-A0A8D8RCU4-F1
#
_cell.length_a   1.000
_cell.length_b   1.000
_cell.length_c   1.000
_cell.angle_alpha   90.00
_cell.angle_beta   90.00
_cell.angle_gamma   90.00
#
_symmetry.space_group_name_H-M   'P 1'
#
loop_
_entity.id
_entity.type
_entity.pdbx_description
1 polymer ?
#
loop_
_entity_poly.entity_id
_entity_poly.type
_entity_poly.pdbx_seq_one_letter_code
_entity_poly.pdbx_strand_id
1 'polypeptide(L)'
;MTYDYHGQWDKKTGHVAPMYTLPNEPTPTFNANFSLHYWVSRGADRKKVIFGMPMYGQSFTLADKNKNGLNSQTYGGAEAGENTRARGFLAYYEICEKIQKNGWQVVRDRKKRIGPYAFKGDQWVGFDDQAMIHHKSEFVKYNDLGGAMIWALDLDDFKNFCGCESYPLLKTINRVLRNYPGPGPNCFLKTMKHEDVPQIIHNQNDEDEMFNDDTIVIESKSINCNKSGELFQHDGDCGKFATCENGRIKIYDCPPGLHFNLARSLCDWPFLANCDRRYRNNLKNMKTALMPVSDRKNDVVTKEVTLMKEEPYKVLCYYTSWAYLRQGEGKYSPEDIDGSLCTHIVYAFADLDEKELVIQPHNTKLDLETGFYEKIIKFRSRGVQVILAMGGWVDSKSDKYSRLVNDIPARRNFVRHVTEFLEYYGFNGLEVAWEYPKCWQANCKKGPDSDKAGFTLLMKE
;
A
#
# COMPACT_ATOMS: atom_id res chain seq x y z
N MET A 1 2.92 -5.73 -9.98
CA MET A 1 1.82 -5.28 -9.09
C MET A 1 1.66 -6.30 -7.97
N THR A 2 1.94 -5.93 -6.71
CA THR A 2 1.94 -6.85 -5.55
C THR A 2 0.58 -6.90 -4.83
N TYR A 3 -0.48 -7.03 -5.62
CA TYR A 3 -1.88 -7.14 -5.22
C TYR A 3 -2.64 -7.95 -6.28
N ASP A 4 -3.92 -8.22 -6.06
CA ASP A 4 -4.74 -9.15 -6.86
C ASP A 4 -4.15 -10.57 -6.94
N TYR A 5 -3.48 -11.02 -5.88
CA TYR A 5 -3.08 -12.43 -5.75
C TYR A 5 -4.30 -13.35 -5.66
N HIS A 6 -5.34 -12.88 -4.97
CA HIS A 6 -6.61 -13.56 -4.80
C HIS A 6 -7.76 -12.61 -5.03
N GLY A 7 -8.82 -13.13 -5.66
CA GLY A 7 -10.03 -12.38 -5.97
C GLY A 7 -11.17 -13.33 -6.33
N GLN A 8 -12.32 -12.76 -6.71
CA GLN A 8 -13.55 -13.54 -6.94
C GLN A 8 -13.43 -14.69 -7.96
N TRP A 9 -12.41 -14.66 -8.82
CA TRP A 9 -12.10 -15.74 -9.77
C TRP A 9 -11.65 -17.04 -9.10
N ASP A 10 -11.13 -16.99 -7.87
CA ASP A 10 -10.61 -18.16 -7.15
C ASP A 10 -11.70 -19.12 -6.65
N LYS A 11 -12.96 -18.65 -6.57
CA LYS A 11 -14.09 -19.39 -5.96
C LYS A 11 -13.88 -19.78 -4.49
N LYS A 12 -12.89 -19.18 -3.85
CA LYS A 12 -12.64 -19.28 -2.41
C LYS A 12 -12.10 -17.93 -1.89
N THR A 13 -12.29 -17.65 -0.61
CA THR A 13 -11.75 -16.43 0.00
C THR A 13 -10.22 -16.45 0.02
N GLY A 14 -9.63 -15.32 -0.32
CA GLY A 14 -8.19 -15.09 -0.26
C GLY A 14 -7.92 -13.60 -0.11
N HIS A 15 -6.79 -13.25 0.51
CA HIS A 15 -6.45 -11.85 0.74
C HIS A 15 -5.94 -11.19 -0.55
N VAL A 16 -6.33 -9.94 -0.84
CA VAL A 16 -5.94 -9.23 -2.08
C VAL A 16 -4.42 -9.10 -2.24
N ALA A 17 -3.72 -8.78 -1.16
CA ALA A 17 -2.29 -8.48 -1.17
C ALA A 17 -1.52 -9.14 0.01
N PRO A 18 -1.44 -10.48 0.07
CA PRO A 18 -0.65 -11.17 1.08
C PRO A 18 0.81 -10.73 1.07
N MET A 19 1.36 -10.50 2.26
CA MET A 19 2.76 -10.14 2.46
C MET A 19 3.66 -11.38 2.43
N TYR A 20 3.23 -12.45 3.11
CA TYR A 20 3.96 -13.70 3.26
C TYR A 20 3.04 -14.91 3.00
N THR A 21 3.65 -16.08 2.79
CA THR A 21 2.93 -17.34 2.58
C THR A 21 2.01 -17.70 3.74
N LEU A 22 0.79 -18.11 3.42
CA LEU A 22 -0.21 -18.59 4.39
C LEU A 22 -0.13 -20.13 4.56
N PRO A 23 -0.55 -20.67 5.72
CA PRO A 23 -0.66 -22.12 5.90
C PRO A 23 -1.71 -22.66 4.95
N ASN A 24 -1.42 -23.81 4.32
CA ASN A 24 -2.31 -24.47 3.36
C ASN A 24 -2.61 -23.64 2.11
N GLU A 25 -1.76 -22.66 1.77
CA GLU A 25 -1.81 -21.96 0.50
C GLU A 25 -1.34 -22.91 -0.62
N PRO A 26 -2.19 -23.28 -1.60
CA PRO A 26 -1.78 -24.17 -2.70
C PRO A 26 -0.66 -23.60 -3.54
N THR A 27 -0.60 -22.27 -3.63
CA THR A 27 0.40 -21.55 -4.42
C THR A 27 1.28 -20.70 -3.49
N PRO A 28 2.32 -21.28 -2.85
CA PRO A 28 3.09 -20.60 -1.82
C PRO A 28 3.84 -19.35 -2.31
N THR A 29 3.89 -19.15 -3.63
CA THR A 29 4.49 -18.00 -4.33
C THR A 29 3.55 -16.80 -4.46
N PHE A 30 2.25 -16.93 -4.16
CA PHE A 30 1.27 -15.85 -4.25
C PHE A 30 1.36 -14.92 -3.03
N ASN A 31 2.46 -14.19 -2.93
CA ASN A 31 2.66 -13.15 -1.91
C ASN A 31 3.73 -12.14 -2.35
N ALA A 32 3.65 -10.94 -1.76
CA ALA A 32 4.52 -9.83 -2.11
C ALA A 32 6.01 -10.10 -1.83
N ASN A 33 6.33 -10.81 -0.75
CA ASN A 33 7.72 -11.16 -0.42
C ASN A 33 8.35 -12.06 -1.49
N PHE A 34 7.66 -13.12 -1.91
CA PHE A 34 8.12 -13.98 -3.00
C PHE A 34 8.26 -13.20 -4.31
N SER A 35 7.23 -12.46 -4.72
CA SER A 35 7.24 -11.72 -5.98
C SER A 35 8.39 -10.72 -6.06
N LEU A 36 8.66 -9.97 -4.98
CA LEU A 36 9.81 -9.06 -4.92
C LEU A 36 11.12 -9.83 -5.12
N HIS A 37 11.36 -10.85 -4.30
CA HIS A 37 12.63 -11.58 -4.33
C HIS A 37 12.81 -12.35 -5.63
N TYR A 38 11.73 -12.81 -6.26
CA TYR A 38 11.76 -13.38 -7.60
C TYR A 38 12.28 -12.35 -8.61
N TRP A 39 11.71 -11.14 -8.68
CA TRP A 39 12.17 -10.11 -9.61
C TRP A 39 13.64 -9.73 -9.40
N VAL A 40 14.05 -9.53 -8.14
CA VAL A 40 15.45 -9.22 -7.81
C VAL A 40 16.37 -10.39 -8.18
N SER A 41 15.99 -11.63 -7.93
CA SER A 41 16.77 -12.82 -8.32
C SER A 41 16.93 -12.97 -9.84
N ARG A 42 16.01 -12.35 -10.61
CA ARG A 42 16.07 -12.29 -12.08
C ARG A 42 16.88 -11.11 -12.61
N GLY A 43 17.50 -10.32 -11.75
CA GLY A 43 18.37 -9.20 -12.12
C GLY A 43 17.69 -7.83 -12.10
N ALA A 44 16.47 -7.71 -11.56
CA ALA A 44 15.87 -6.39 -11.35
C ALA A 44 16.67 -5.60 -10.30
N ASP A 45 17.13 -4.41 -10.66
CA ASP A 45 17.76 -3.48 -9.74
C ASP A 45 16.75 -3.05 -8.67
N ARG A 46 17.08 -3.29 -7.39
CA ARG A 46 16.23 -2.96 -6.24
C ARG A 46 15.77 -1.50 -6.26
N LYS A 47 16.66 -0.57 -6.62
CA LYS A 47 16.35 0.87 -6.69
C LYS A 47 15.38 1.24 -7.82
N LYS A 48 15.16 0.35 -8.78
CA LYS A 48 14.16 0.49 -9.85
C LYS A 48 12.87 -0.29 -9.59
N VAL A 49 12.85 -1.15 -8.57
CA VAL A 49 11.62 -1.87 -8.18
C VAL A 49 10.76 -0.96 -7.30
N ILE A 50 9.52 -0.74 -7.74
CA ILE A 50 8.50 0.01 -6.99
C ILE A 50 7.45 -0.97 -6.44
N PHE A 51 7.22 -0.93 -5.13
CA PHE A 51 6.36 -1.89 -4.44
C PHE A 51 4.89 -1.45 -4.47
N GLY A 52 3.99 -2.28 -4.99
CA GLY A 52 2.57 -1.95 -5.15
C GLY A 52 1.75 -2.20 -3.89
N MET A 53 0.88 -1.26 -3.53
CA MET A 53 -0.03 -1.35 -2.39
C MET A 53 -1.47 -0.99 -2.83
N PRO A 54 -2.46 -1.88 -2.62
CA PRO A 54 -3.84 -1.61 -3.00
C PRO A 54 -4.52 -0.71 -1.96
N MET A 55 -5.28 0.27 -2.45
CA MET A 55 -6.19 1.12 -1.65
C MET A 55 -7.63 0.58 -1.70
N TYR A 56 -7.77 -0.73 -1.88
CA TYR A 56 -9.04 -1.43 -2.03
C TYR A 56 -8.91 -2.85 -1.48
N GLY A 57 -10.03 -3.56 -1.40
CA GLY A 57 -10.10 -4.98 -1.09
C GLY A 57 -10.79 -5.79 -2.18
N GLN A 58 -10.42 -7.06 -2.25
CA GLN A 58 -11.13 -8.07 -3.04
C GLN A 58 -12.19 -8.71 -2.15
N SER A 59 -13.43 -8.75 -2.64
CA SER A 59 -14.60 -9.09 -1.85
C SER A 59 -15.37 -10.29 -2.44
N PHE A 60 -16.05 -11.04 -1.58
CA PHE A 60 -16.59 -12.37 -1.90
C PHE A 60 -17.93 -12.60 -1.22
N THR A 61 -18.83 -13.32 -1.89
CA THR A 61 -20.03 -13.91 -1.29
C THR A 61 -19.73 -15.36 -0.90
N LEU A 62 -19.75 -15.63 0.40
CA LEU A 62 -19.48 -16.94 1.01
C LEU A 62 -20.56 -17.95 0.62
N ALA A 63 -20.14 -19.20 0.42
CA ALA A 63 -21.06 -20.31 0.22
C ALA A 63 -21.82 -20.70 1.50
N ASP A 64 -21.17 -20.50 2.65
CA ASP A 64 -21.68 -20.72 3.99
C ASP A 64 -21.23 -19.56 4.88
N LYS A 65 -22.20 -18.78 5.38
CA LYS A 65 -21.94 -17.61 6.26
C LYS A 65 -21.21 -17.98 7.57
N ASN A 66 -21.27 -19.24 7.99
CA ASN A 66 -20.59 -19.72 9.19
C ASN A 66 -19.11 -20.06 8.91
N LYS A 67 -18.70 -20.12 7.64
CA LYS A 67 -17.32 -20.35 7.19
C LYS A 67 -16.75 -19.05 6.63
N ASN A 68 -16.37 -18.13 7.51
CA ASN A 68 -15.87 -16.78 7.17
C ASN A 68 -14.33 -16.65 7.22
N GLY A 69 -13.61 -17.77 7.33
CA GLY A 69 -12.14 -17.80 7.31
C GLY A 69 -11.55 -17.61 5.91
N LEU A 70 -10.22 -17.71 5.84
CA LEU A 70 -9.49 -17.84 4.57
C LEU A 70 -9.75 -19.21 3.93
N ASN A 71 -9.66 -19.28 2.59
CA ASN A 71 -9.93 -20.47 1.80
C ASN A 71 -11.37 -21.03 1.95
N SER A 72 -12.30 -20.25 2.48
CA SER A 72 -13.71 -20.60 2.51
C SER A 72 -14.32 -20.55 1.11
N GLN A 73 -15.18 -21.51 0.77
CA GLN A 73 -15.84 -21.57 -0.53
C GLN A 73 -16.72 -20.34 -0.78
N THR A 74 -16.75 -19.84 -2.02
CA THR A 74 -17.53 -18.67 -2.44
C THR A 74 -18.32 -18.95 -3.72
N TYR A 75 -19.42 -18.22 -3.92
CA TYR A 75 -20.19 -18.26 -5.18
C TYR A 75 -19.62 -17.28 -6.23
N GLY A 76 -19.07 -16.16 -5.77
CA GLY A 76 -18.48 -15.12 -6.61
C GLY A 76 -18.15 -13.86 -5.80
N GLY A 77 -18.06 -12.73 -6.47
CA GLY A 77 -17.81 -11.45 -5.83
C GLY A 77 -18.98 -10.97 -4.98
N ALA A 78 -18.63 -10.38 -3.83
CA ALA A 78 -19.59 -9.72 -2.95
C ALA A 78 -20.38 -8.62 -3.66
N GLU A 79 -21.45 -8.19 -3.00
CA GLU A 79 -22.26 -7.06 -3.42
C GLU A 79 -21.39 -5.82 -3.68
N ALA A 80 -21.76 -5.08 -4.71
CA ALA A 80 -21.06 -3.87 -5.08
C ALA A 80 -21.18 -2.80 -3.99
N GLY A 81 -20.10 -2.05 -3.76
CA GLY A 81 -20.14 -0.87 -2.93
C GLY A 81 -21.03 0.23 -3.54
N GLU A 82 -21.54 1.13 -2.71
CA GLU A 82 -22.45 2.21 -3.12
C GLU A 82 -21.79 3.19 -4.09
N ASN A 83 -20.48 3.39 -3.93
CA ASN A 83 -19.69 4.38 -4.66
C ASN A 83 -18.94 3.76 -5.84
N THR A 84 -18.20 2.67 -5.60
CA THR A 84 -17.42 2.00 -6.65
C THR A 84 -18.32 1.24 -7.62
N ARG A 85 -19.48 0.74 -7.15
CA ARG A 85 -20.47 -0.01 -7.93
C ARG A 85 -19.88 -1.22 -8.68
N ALA A 86 -18.80 -1.79 -8.15
CA ALA A 86 -18.11 -2.94 -8.71
C ALA A 86 -18.30 -4.17 -7.82
N ARG A 87 -18.88 -5.25 -8.37
CA ARG A 87 -19.00 -6.52 -7.63
C ARG A 87 -17.63 -7.17 -7.43
N GLY A 88 -17.42 -7.70 -6.24
CA GLY A 88 -16.16 -8.35 -5.86
C GLY A 88 -15.01 -7.38 -5.56
N PHE A 89 -15.29 -6.08 -5.49
CA PHE A 89 -14.31 -5.02 -5.24
C PHE A 89 -14.92 -3.99 -4.29
N LEU A 90 -14.14 -3.51 -3.32
CA LEU A 90 -14.56 -2.41 -2.44
C LEU A 90 -13.39 -1.46 -2.22
N ALA A 91 -13.62 -0.15 -2.36
CA ALA A 91 -12.61 0.85 -2.00
C ALA A 91 -12.35 0.85 -0.49
N TYR A 92 -11.18 1.34 -0.04
CA TYR A 92 -10.86 1.41 1.37
C TYR A 92 -11.90 2.19 2.18
N TYR A 93 -12.40 3.32 1.66
CA TYR A 93 -13.43 4.11 2.33
C TYR A 93 -14.79 3.38 2.42
N GLU A 94 -15.12 2.49 1.49
CA GLU A 94 -16.33 1.66 1.59
C GLU A 94 -16.15 0.56 2.64
N ILE A 95 -14.94 0.02 2.75
CA ILE A 95 -14.60 -1.03 3.73
C ILE A 95 -14.61 -0.44 5.14
N CYS A 96 -13.96 0.70 5.35
CA CYS A 96 -13.92 1.35 6.67
C CYS A 96 -15.33 1.71 7.16
N GLU A 97 -16.19 2.22 6.26
CA GLU A 97 -17.56 2.59 6.59
C GLU A 97 -18.36 1.36 6.96
N LYS A 98 -18.23 0.27 6.21
CA LYS A 98 -18.87 -1.01 6.54
C LYS A 98 -18.48 -1.53 7.93
N ILE A 99 -17.22 -1.37 8.31
CA ILE A 99 -16.70 -1.76 9.63
C ILE A 99 -17.22 -0.84 10.73
N GLN A 100 -17.09 0.47 10.55
CA GLN A 100 -17.40 1.46 11.57
C GLN A 100 -18.91 1.68 11.73
N LYS A 101 -19.67 1.75 10.64
CA LYS A 101 -21.09 2.14 10.69
C LYS A 101 -22.03 0.95 10.50
N ASN A 102 -21.59 -0.09 9.80
CA ASN A 102 -22.49 -1.19 9.39
C ASN A 102 -22.19 -2.50 10.12
N GLY A 103 -21.37 -2.49 11.17
CA GLY A 103 -21.16 -3.62 12.08
C GLY A 103 -20.45 -4.82 11.44
N TRP A 104 -19.56 -4.59 10.48
CA TRP A 104 -18.70 -5.66 9.97
C TRP A 104 -17.66 -6.07 11.00
N GLN A 105 -17.43 -7.37 11.12
CA GLN A 105 -16.42 -7.94 12.01
C GLN A 105 -15.08 -7.97 11.29
N VAL A 106 -14.02 -7.51 11.97
CA VAL A 106 -12.66 -7.50 11.42
C VAL A 106 -11.81 -8.57 12.08
N VAL A 107 -11.15 -9.38 11.26
CA VAL A 107 -10.21 -10.41 11.68
C VAL A 107 -8.82 -10.04 11.18
N ARG A 108 -7.81 -10.22 12.05
CA ARG A 108 -6.42 -9.91 11.76
C ARG A 108 -5.55 -11.15 11.92
N ASP A 109 -4.61 -11.33 11.00
CA ASP A 109 -3.59 -12.36 11.14
C ASP A 109 -2.57 -11.95 12.20
N ARG A 110 -2.51 -12.69 13.32
CA ARG A 110 -1.57 -12.42 14.43
C ARG A 110 -0.11 -12.43 13.99
N LYS A 111 0.22 -13.17 12.92
CA LYS A 111 1.57 -13.26 12.35
C LYS A 111 1.86 -12.18 11.30
N LYS A 112 0.93 -11.26 11.03
CA LYS A 112 1.07 -10.16 10.06
C LYS A 112 1.47 -10.62 8.65
N ARG A 113 1.04 -11.83 8.25
CA ARG A 113 1.28 -12.37 6.89
C ARG A 113 0.37 -11.78 5.85
N ILE A 114 -0.77 -11.25 6.29
CA ILE A 114 -1.77 -10.56 5.49
C ILE A 114 -2.27 -9.34 6.25
N GLY A 115 -2.85 -8.38 5.51
CA GLY A 115 -3.72 -7.38 6.09
C GLY A 115 -4.97 -8.02 6.72
N PRO A 116 -5.85 -7.20 7.33
CA PRO A 116 -7.11 -7.70 7.83
C PRO A 116 -8.00 -8.28 6.73
N TYR A 117 -8.95 -9.08 7.15
CA TYR A 117 -10.19 -9.26 6.40
C TYR A 117 -11.38 -8.88 7.27
N ALA A 118 -12.49 -8.51 6.65
CA ALA A 118 -13.72 -8.20 7.34
C ALA A 118 -14.91 -8.94 6.74
N PHE A 119 -15.93 -9.22 7.53
CA PHE A 119 -17.13 -9.90 7.05
C PHE A 119 -18.39 -9.49 7.81
N LYS A 120 -19.55 -9.67 7.17
CA LYS A 120 -20.88 -9.59 7.78
C LYS A 120 -21.84 -10.48 7.00
N GLY A 121 -22.52 -11.39 7.70
CA GLY A 121 -23.37 -12.38 7.04
C GLY A 121 -22.53 -13.25 6.10
N ASP A 122 -22.92 -13.28 4.82
CA ASP A 122 -22.20 -13.99 3.77
C ASP A 122 -21.25 -13.09 2.95
N GLN A 123 -21.09 -11.82 3.31
CA GLN A 123 -20.18 -10.90 2.62
C GLN A 123 -18.82 -10.87 3.32
N TRP A 124 -17.74 -10.93 2.54
CA TRP A 124 -16.36 -11.00 3.03
C TRP A 124 -15.45 -10.10 2.18
N VAL A 125 -14.45 -9.44 2.78
CA VAL A 125 -13.44 -8.63 2.05
C VAL A 125 -12.06 -8.75 2.69
N GLY A 126 -11.03 -8.97 1.87
CA GLY A 126 -9.63 -8.95 2.30
C GLY A 126 -8.95 -7.67 1.78
N PHE A 127 -8.30 -6.92 2.66
CA PHE A 127 -7.81 -5.56 2.37
C PHE A 127 -6.60 -5.18 3.24
N ASP A 128 -5.84 -4.17 2.81
CA ASP A 128 -4.80 -3.59 3.66
C ASP A 128 -5.37 -2.44 4.51
N ASP A 129 -5.11 -2.47 5.82
CA ASP A 129 -5.34 -1.32 6.71
C ASP A 129 -4.04 -0.52 6.93
N GLN A 130 -4.15 0.57 7.70
CA GLN A 130 -3.01 1.44 8.02
C GLN A 130 -1.79 0.67 8.56
N ALA A 131 -2.03 -0.35 9.40
CA ALA A 131 -0.97 -1.13 10.00
C ALA A 131 -0.25 -2.01 8.97
N MET A 132 -0.98 -2.62 8.03
CA MET A 132 -0.37 -3.39 6.95
C MET A 132 0.34 -2.49 5.92
N ILE A 133 -0.22 -1.32 5.60
CA ILE A 133 0.45 -0.33 4.73
C ILE A 133 1.76 0.16 5.37
N HIS A 134 1.76 0.43 6.67
CA HIS A 134 2.99 0.75 7.41
C HIS A 134 4.00 -0.40 7.32
N HIS A 135 3.57 -1.65 7.56
CA HIS A 135 4.45 -2.83 7.48
C HIS A 135 5.08 -2.99 6.10
N LYS A 136 4.28 -2.83 5.04
CA LYS A 136 4.75 -2.87 3.65
C LYS A 136 5.69 -1.71 3.31
N SER A 137 5.45 -0.53 3.88
CA SER A 137 6.34 0.63 3.69
C SER A 137 7.69 0.43 4.39
N GLU A 138 7.72 -0.16 5.58
CA GLU A 138 8.98 -0.54 6.24
C GLU A 138 9.72 -1.64 5.46
N PHE A 139 8.99 -2.57 4.85
CA PHE A 139 9.57 -3.59 3.98
C PHE A 139 10.25 -2.99 2.74
N VAL A 140 9.69 -1.92 2.16
CA VAL A 140 10.32 -1.14 1.08
C VAL A 140 11.68 -0.59 1.51
N LYS A 141 11.77 0.01 2.72
CA LYS A 141 13.03 0.52 3.27
C LYS A 141 14.03 -0.59 3.55
N TYR A 142 13.57 -1.64 4.23
CA TYR A 142 14.41 -2.78 4.60
C TYR A 142 15.05 -3.46 3.39
N ASN A 143 14.32 -3.52 2.26
CA ASN A 143 14.81 -4.13 1.03
C ASN A 143 15.51 -3.16 0.08
N ASP A 144 15.69 -1.91 0.49
CA ASP A 144 16.36 -0.86 -0.28
C ASP A 144 15.73 -0.64 -1.67
N LEU A 145 14.40 -0.64 -1.72
CA LEU A 145 13.65 -0.52 -2.98
C LEU A 145 13.56 0.93 -3.46
N GLY A 146 13.19 1.12 -4.73
CA GLY A 146 13.03 2.46 -5.32
C GLY A 146 11.87 3.28 -4.74
N GLY A 147 10.90 2.62 -4.10
CA GLY A 147 9.74 3.28 -3.52
C GLY A 147 8.47 2.43 -3.49
N ALA A 148 7.33 3.11 -3.39
CA ALA A 148 6.00 2.52 -3.37
C ALA A 148 5.12 3.07 -4.49
N MET A 149 4.16 2.25 -4.91
CA MET A 149 3.10 2.61 -5.83
C MET A 149 1.75 2.27 -5.20
N ILE A 150 0.75 3.11 -5.45
CA ILE A 150 -0.60 2.89 -4.94
C ILE A 150 -1.61 2.74 -6.07
N TRP A 151 -2.48 1.76 -5.96
CA TRP A 151 -3.67 1.64 -6.79
C TRP A 151 -4.91 1.77 -5.89
N ALA A 152 -5.63 2.89 -5.86
CA ALA A 152 -5.38 4.16 -6.55
C ALA A 152 -5.85 5.31 -5.64
N LEU A 153 -5.55 6.57 -6.01
CA LEU A 153 -5.85 7.76 -5.22
C LEU A 153 -7.33 7.85 -4.81
N ASP A 154 -8.23 7.55 -5.74
CA ASP A 154 -9.69 7.63 -5.58
C ASP A 154 -10.29 6.49 -4.74
N LEU A 155 -9.46 5.58 -4.24
CA LEU A 155 -9.87 4.39 -3.48
C LEU A 155 -9.46 4.48 -2.00
N ASP A 156 -8.49 5.33 -1.66
CA ASP A 156 -8.17 5.69 -0.28
C ASP A 156 -9.29 6.57 0.31
N ASP A 157 -9.29 6.81 1.63
CA ASP A 157 -10.26 7.73 2.25
C ASP A 157 -9.89 9.20 2.03
N PHE A 158 -9.94 9.65 0.77
CA PHE A 158 -9.47 10.96 0.34
C PHE A 158 -10.26 12.14 0.94
N LYS A 159 -11.50 11.90 1.36
CA LYS A 159 -12.41 12.91 1.97
C LYS A 159 -12.60 12.72 3.48
N ASN A 160 -11.91 11.78 4.11
CA ASN A 160 -12.01 11.49 5.55
C ASN A 160 -13.42 11.01 5.99
N PHE A 161 -14.07 10.17 5.19
CA PHE A 161 -15.35 9.55 5.51
C PHE A 161 -15.30 8.63 6.73
N CYS A 162 -14.15 8.01 6.98
CA CYS A 162 -13.91 7.10 8.10
C CYS A 162 -13.61 7.84 9.41
N GLY A 163 -13.51 9.18 9.39
CA GLY A 163 -13.26 10.01 10.57
C GLY A 163 -11.87 9.86 11.19
N CYS A 164 -10.84 9.49 10.41
CA CYS A 164 -9.45 9.44 10.87
C CYS A 164 -8.62 10.63 10.35
N GLU A 165 -8.33 10.63 9.05
CA GLU A 165 -7.73 11.73 8.30
C GLU A 165 -7.99 11.50 6.82
N SER A 166 -7.82 12.54 5.98
CA SER A 166 -7.80 12.35 4.53
C SER A 166 -6.56 11.56 4.09
N TYR A 167 -6.72 10.66 3.11
CA TYR A 167 -5.65 9.82 2.59
C TYR A 167 -4.87 9.04 3.68
N PRO A 168 -5.54 8.33 4.59
CA PRO A 168 -4.89 7.71 5.74
C PRO A 168 -3.85 6.66 5.33
N LEU A 169 -4.08 5.92 4.24
CA LEU A 169 -3.14 4.92 3.76
C LEU A 169 -1.96 5.58 3.03
N LEU A 170 -2.21 6.52 2.12
CA LEU A 170 -1.14 7.21 1.39
C LEU A 170 -0.29 8.10 2.30
N LYS A 171 -0.87 8.77 3.30
CA LYS A 171 -0.09 9.52 4.32
C LYS A 171 0.77 8.59 5.17
N THR A 172 0.30 7.38 5.44
CA THR A 172 1.12 6.37 6.15
C THR A 172 2.36 5.99 5.34
N ILE A 173 2.23 5.79 4.02
CA ILE A 173 3.36 5.56 3.12
C ILE A 173 4.34 6.75 3.18
N ASN A 174 3.81 7.98 3.11
CA ASN A 174 4.63 9.19 3.13
C ASN A 174 5.34 9.42 4.47
N ARG A 175 4.73 9.05 5.61
CA ARG A 175 5.39 9.11 6.93
C ARG A 175 6.60 8.18 6.99
N VAL A 176 6.47 6.97 6.45
CA VAL A 176 7.54 5.96 6.48
C VAL A 176 8.66 6.27 5.46
N LEU A 177 8.29 6.58 4.22
CA LEU A 177 9.22 6.70 3.10
C LEU A 177 9.71 8.13 2.82
N ARG A 178 8.93 9.16 3.17
CA ARG A 178 9.19 10.55 2.75
C ARG A 178 9.28 11.54 3.92
N ASN A 179 9.40 11.04 5.15
CA ASN A 179 9.51 11.85 6.38
C ASN A 179 8.35 12.87 6.52
N TYR A 180 7.15 12.48 6.10
CA TYR A 180 5.97 13.35 6.22
C TYR A 180 5.69 13.68 7.70
N PRO A 181 5.39 14.95 8.05
CA PRO A 181 5.32 15.38 9.44
C PRO A 181 4.28 14.67 10.31
N GLY A 182 4.61 14.57 11.60
CA GLY A 182 3.73 14.14 12.69
C GLY A 182 3.58 12.62 12.80
N PRO A 183 3.28 12.09 14.01
CA PRO A 183 3.08 10.65 14.22
C PRO A 183 1.84 10.09 13.49
N GLY A 184 1.00 10.96 12.92
CA GLY A 184 -0.27 10.60 12.29
C GLY A 184 -1.30 10.08 13.31
N PRO A 185 -2.61 10.20 13.03
CA PRO A 185 -3.61 9.51 13.81
C PRO A 185 -3.51 7.99 13.62
N ASN A 186 -3.83 7.24 14.68
CA ASN A 186 -3.96 5.79 14.61
C ASN A 186 -5.33 5.42 14.04
N CYS A 187 -5.41 5.15 12.74
CA CYS A 187 -6.62 4.78 12.01
C CYS A 187 -6.98 3.29 12.20
N PHE A 188 -6.94 2.81 13.45
CA PHE A 188 -7.19 1.40 13.74
C PHE A 188 -8.67 1.05 13.61
N LEU A 189 -9.01 0.23 12.61
CA LEU A 189 -10.36 -0.25 12.38
C LEU A 189 -10.75 -1.34 13.40
N LYS A 190 -11.57 -0.97 14.38
CA LYS A 190 -12.11 -1.87 15.41
C LYS A 190 -13.46 -2.44 14.97
N THR A 191 -13.75 -3.67 15.39
CA THR A 191 -15.14 -4.18 15.35
C THR A 191 -15.92 -3.42 16.41
N MET A 192 -16.95 -2.67 16.00
CA MET A 192 -17.83 -2.01 16.98
C MET A 192 -18.63 -3.08 17.73
N LYS A 193 -18.53 -3.10 19.06
CA LYS A 193 -19.49 -3.82 19.89
C LYS A 193 -20.74 -2.95 20.01
N HIS A 194 -21.90 -3.58 20.18
CA HIS A 194 -23.21 -2.92 20.21
C HIS A 194 -23.38 -1.87 21.35
N GLU A 195 -22.37 -1.73 22.23
CA GLU A 195 -22.33 -0.84 23.39
C GLU A 195 -21.58 0.49 23.15
N ASP A 196 -20.90 0.66 22.01
CA ASP A 196 -20.01 1.83 21.78
C ASP A 196 -20.71 3.01 21.06
N VAL A 197 -22.03 3.19 21.18
CA VAL A 197 -22.73 4.39 20.67
C VAL A 197 -22.60 5.51 21.70
N PRO A 198 -21.84 6.59 21.45
CA PRO A 198 -21.70 7.66 22.44
C PRO A 198 -22.97 8.51 22.47
N GLN A 199 -23.65 8.56 23.61
CA GLN A 199 -24.59 9.63 23.92
C GLN A 199 -23.79 10.90 24.22
N ILE A 200 -24.17 11.99 23.55
CA ILE A 200 -23.57 13.31 23.70
C ILE A 200 -23.88 13.85 25.10
N ILE A 201 -22.85 13.97 25.95
CA ILE A 201 -22.88 14.83 27.12
C ILE A 201 -21.63 15.72 27.06
N HIS A 202 -21.87 17.02 26.90
CA HIS A 202 -20.88 18.07 27.11
C HIS A 202 -20.44 18.09 28.58
N ASN A 203 -19.13 18.20 28.81
CA ASN A 203 -18.56 19.28 29.62
C ASN A 203 -17.05 19.38 29.48
N GLN A 204 -16.58 20.62 29.58
CA GLN A 204 -15.22 21.10 29.39
C GLN A 204 -14.32 20.88 30.63
N ASN A 205 -13.01 20.96 30.35
CA ASN A 205 -11.88 21.45 31.15
C ASN A 205 -10.85 20.43 31.68
N ASP A 206 -9.60 20.88 31.48
CA ASP A 206 -8.33 20.57 32.16
C ASP A 206 -7.69 19.20 31.86
N GLU A 207 -6.38 19.03 31.72
CA GLU A 207 -5.18 19.86 31.74
C GLU A 207 -4.06 19.00 31.12
N ASP A 208 -2.95 19.61 30.69
CA ASP A 208 -1.74 18.92 30.24
C ASP A 208 -1.21 17.94 31.31
N GLU A 209 -1.01 16.67 30.97
CA GLU A 209 -0.15 15.79 31.76
C GLU A 209 0.93 15.08 30.94
N MET A 210 2.13 15.30 31.46
CA MET A 210 3.43 14.79 31.09
C MET A 210 3.48 13.27 31.36
N PHE A 211 3.73 12.45 30.33
CA PHE A 211 3.90 11.00 30.51
C PHE A 211 5.16 10.70 31.32
N ASN A 212 4.97 10.27 32.58
CA ASN A 212 6.00 9.68 33.42
C ASN A 212 6.29 8.24 32.95
N ASP A 213 7.58 7.90 32.94
CA ASP A 213 8.17 6.62 32.52
C ASP A 213 7.95 5.55 33.59
N ASP A 214 6.78 4.90 33.58
CA ASP A 214 6.56 3.63 34.27
C ASP A 214 6.34 2.53 33.22
N THR A 215 7.39 2.17 32.47
CA THR A 215 7.38 0.93 31.71
C THR A 215 7.44 -0.25 32.69
N ILE A 216 6.33 -0.98 32.84
CA ILE A 216 6.29 -2.21 33.63
C ILE A 216 7.15 -3.28 32.94
N VAL A 217 8.35 -3.49 33.45
CA VAL A 217 9.32 -4.51 33.02
C VAL A 217 9.19 -5.72 33.96
N ILE A 218 9.00 -6.93 33.43
CA ILE A 218 8.76 -8.12 34.26
C ILE A 218 10.06 -8.84 34.63
N GLU A 219 10.42 -8.81 35.92
CA GLU A 219 11.30 -9.83 36.51
C GLU A 219 10.55 -11.16 36.68
N SER A 220 11.21 -12.27 36.36
CA SER A 220 10.63 -13.61 36.20
C SER A 220 10.05 -14.26 37.47
N LYS A 221 9.75 -13.53 38.56
CA LYS A 221 9.34 -14.12 39.85
C LYS A 221 8.20 -13.45 40.64
N SER A 222 7.61 -12.34 40.23
CA SER A 222 6.64 -11.67 41.13
C SER A 222 5.60 -10.78 40.44
N ILE A 223 4.55 -11.38 39.85
CA ILE A 223 3.31 -10.66 39.49
C ILE A 223 2.07 -11.52 39.75
N ASN A 224 1.04 -10.90 40.33
CA ASN A 224 -0.33 -11.42 40.40
C ASN A 224 -1.06 -11.16 39.07
N CYS A 225 -1.36 -12.22 38.30
CA CYS A 225 -2.12 -12.15 37.05
C CYS A 225 -3.61 -11.87 37.34
N ASN A 226 -3.98 -10.59 37.42
CA ASN A 226 -5.36 -10.19 37.72
C ASN A 226 -6.24 -10.00 36.46
N LYS A 227 -5.64 -9.82 35.27
CA LYS A 227 -6.36 -9.55 34.01
C LYS A 227 -5.82 -10.40 32.86
N SER A 228 -6.72 -11.15 32.20
CA SER A 228 -6.38 -12.00 31.06
C SER A 228 -6.16 -11.17 29.79
N GLY A 229 -5.13 -11.48 29.01
CA GLY A 229 -4.84 -10.82 27.72
C GLY A 229 -4.01 -9.53 27.80
N GLU A 230 -3.60 -9.10 28.99
CA GLU A 230 -2.62 -8.02 29.16
C GLU A 230 -1.24 -8.50 28.68
N LEU A 231 -0.51 -7.63 27.99
CA LEU A 231 0.80 -7.94 27.40
C LEU A 231 1.89 -7.17 28.13
N PHE A 232 3.01 -7.85 28.35
CA PHE A 232 4.12 -7.33 29.13
C PHE A 232 5.45 -7.56 28.41
N GLN A 233 6.38 -6.65 28.61
CA GLN A 233 7.74 -6.77 28.08
C GLN A 233 8.59 -7.67 28.98
N HIS A 234 9.34 -8.59 28.38
CA HIS A 234 10.22 -9.48 29.12
C HIS A 234 11.50 -8.76 29.56
N ASP A 235 11.90 -8.90 30.82
CA ASP A 235 13.15 -8.32 31.31
C ASP A 235 14.37 -9.08 30.80
N GLY A 236 15.38 -8.36 30.31
CA GLY A 236 16.63 -8.94 29.82
C GLY A 236 16.58 -9.66 28.46
N ASP A 237 15.41 -9.94 27.87
CA ASP A 237 15.28 -10.50 26.52
C ASP A 237 14.19 -9.77 25.73
N CYS A 238 14.62 -8.81 24.93
CA CYS A 238 13.73 -8.00 24.13
C CYS A 238 13.01 -8.76 23.03
N GLY A 239 13.52 -9.92 22.62
CA GLY A 239 12.86 -10.81 21.68
C GLY A 239 11.69 -11.55 22.29
N LYS A 240 11.33 -11.32 23.56
CA LYS A 240 10.24 -12.01 24.26
C LYS A 240 9.22 -11.05 24.84
N PHE A 241 8.00 -11.54 24.98
CA PHE A 241 6.92 -10.86 25.68
C PHE A 241 6.08 -11.86 26.47
N ALA A 242 5.35 -11.37 27.45
CA ALA A 242 4.53 -12.19 28.32
C ALA A 242 3.06 -11.79 28.26
N THR A 243 2.17 -12.72 28.52
CA THR A 243 0.74 -12.45 28.72
C THR A 243 0.15 -13.35 29.80
N CYS A 244 -0.89 -12.86 30.47
CA CYS A 244 -1.65 -13.65 31.43
C CYS A 244 -2.71 -14.50 30.71
N GLU A 245 -2.59 -15.82 30.83
CA GLU A 245 -3.59 -16.80 30.39
C GLU A 245 -4.01 -17.66 31.59
N ASN A 246 -5.30 -17.67 31.93
CA ASN A 246 -5.87 -18.46 33.03
C ASN A 246 -5.14 -18.26 34.38
N GLY A 247 -4.80 -17.02 34.72
CA GLY A 247 -4.09 -16.68 35.95
C GLY A 247 -2.61 -17.07 35.98
N ARG A 248 -2.04 -17.51 34.84
CA ARG A 248 -0.63 -17.87 34.70
C ARG A 248 0.05 -17.03 33.62
N ILE A 249 1.30 -16.68 33.85
CA ILE A 249 2.13 -15.98 32.86
C ILE A 249 2.58 -16.99 31.80
N LYS A 250 2.37 -16.65 30.53
CA LYS A 250 3.00 -17.33 29.39
C LYS A 250 3.91 -16.38 28.64
N ILE A 251 5.11 -16.86 28.33
CA ILE A 251 6.13 -16.14 27.58
C ILE A 251 6.10 -16.60 26.11
N TYR A 252 6.19 -15.64 25.21
CA TYR A 252 6.18 -15.82 23.77
C TYR A 252 7.41 -15.15 23.15
N ASP A 253 7.90 -15.76 22.07
CA ASP A 253 8.95 -15.18 21.24
C ASP A 253 8.34 -14.23 20.20
N CYS A 254 8.97 -13.08 20.03
CA CYS A 254 8.84 -12.28 18.85
C CYS A 254 9.45 -13.00 17.64
N PRO A 255 8.99 -12.68 16.41
CA PRO A 255 9.68 -13.12 15.21
C PRO A 255 11.17 -12.74 15.26
N PRO A 256 12.07 -13.59 14.71
CA PRO A 256 13.52 -13.35 14.77
C PRO A 256 13.91 -11.94 14.30
N GLY A 257 14.69 -11.23 15.12
CA GLY A 257 15.15 -9.87 14.84
C GLY A 257 14.21 -8.75 15.29
N LEU A 258 13.03 -9.05 15.83
CA LEU A 258 12.09 -8.08 16.38
C LEU A 258 12.14 -8.07 17.91
N HIS A 259 11.87 -6.91 18.49
CA HIS A 259 11.76 -6.68 19.92
C HIS A 259 10.31 -6.36 20.31
N PHE A 260 9.86 -6.79 21.48
CA PHE A 260 8.53 -6.43 21.94
C PHE A 260 8.45 -4.95 22.31
N ASN A 261 7.50 -4.23 21.70
CA ASN A 261 7.15 -2.85 21.96
C ASN A 261 5.90 -2.82 22.85
N LEU A 262 6.08 -2.49 24.13
CA LEU A 262 4.98 -2.44 25.09
C LEU A 262 3.94 -1.37 24.73
N ALA A 263 4.39 -0.17 24.35
CA ALA A 263 3.52 0.96 24.02
C ALA A 263 2.60 0.66 22.82
N ARG A 264 3.07 -0.16 21.88
CA ARG A 264 2.30 -0.59 20.70
C ARG A 264 1.72 -1.99 20.83
N SER A 265 2.01 -2.68 21.94
CA SER A 265 1.60 -4.06 22.22
C SER A 265 1.89 -5.03 21.07
N LEU A 266 3.07 -4.92 20.46
CA LEU A 266 3.47 -5.72 19.30
C LEU A 266 5.00 -5.93 19.25
N CYS A 267 5.44 -6.97 18.54
CA CYS A 267 6.85 -7.10 18.16
C CYS A 267 7.18 -6.11 17.02
N ASP A 268 8.10 -5.21 17.29
CA ASP A 268 8.56 -4.10 16.46
C ASP A 268 10.07 -4.19 16.23
N TRP A 269 10.64 -3.34 15.37
CA TRP A 269 12.08 -3.29 15.20
C TRP A 269 12.80 -2.82 16.47
N PRO A 270 14.03 -3.29 16.75
CA PRO A 270 14.76 -2.96 17.97
C PRO A 270 14.84 -1.46 18.33
N PHE A 271 14.99 -0.60 17.33
CA PHE A 271 15.08 0.85 17.49
C PHE A 271 13.73 1.53 17.77
N LEU A 272 12.60 0.91 17.43
CA LEU A 272 11.25 1.41 17.72
C LEU A 272 10.64 0.79 18.98
N ALA A 273 11.00 -0.46 19.28
CA ALA A 273 10.50 -1.19 20.43
C ALA A 273 10.95 -0.58 21.77
N ASN A 274 12.04 0.19 21.75
CA ASN A 274 12.63 0.87 22.90
C ASN A 274 12.91 -0.05 24.10
N CYS A 275 13.06 -1.34 23.82
CA CYS A 275 13.23 -2.39 24.81
C CYS A 275 14.65 -2.43 25.39
N ASP A 276 15.67 -2.24 24.54
CA ASP A 276 17.08 -2.35 24.95
C ASP A 276 17.65 -0.96 25.29
N ARG A 277 18.27 -0.85 26.47
CA ARG A 277 18.93 0.37 26.99
C ARG A 277 19.95 0.98 26.02
N ARG A 278 20.59 0.18 25.16
CA ARG A 278 21.53 0.67 24.14
C ARG A 278 20.84 1.57 23.10
N TYR A 279 19.62 1.23 22.70
CA TYR A 279 18.84 2.06 21.77
C TYR A 279 18.24 3.30 22.45
N ARG A 280 17.89 3.21 23.74
CA ARG A 280 17.47 4.38 24.56
C ARG A 280 18.55 5.47 24.60
N ASN A 281 19.81 5.06 24.71
CA ASN A 281 20.94 6.00 24.76
C ASN A 281 21.28 6.59 23.38
N ASN A 282 21.14 5.83 22.30
CA ASN A 282 21.35 6.34 20.94
C ASN A 282 20.33 7.42 20.55
N LEU A 283 19.05 7.31 20.97
CA LEU A 283 18.06 8.38 20.75
C LEU A 283 18.35 9.65 21.58
N LYS A 284 18.86 9.50 22.80
CA LYS A 284 19.28 10.65 23.63
C LYS A 284 20.44 11.39 22.96
N ASN A 285 21.45 10.66 22.49
CA ASN A 285 22.63 11.24 21.83
C ASN A 285 22.29 11.90 20.48
N MET A 286 21.27 11.40 19.76
CA MET A 286 20.80 12.02 18.50
C MET A 286 20.07 13.35 18.73
N LYS A 287 19.41 13.54 19.89
CA LYS A 287 18.82 14.83 20.29
C LYS A 287 19.88 15.83 20.80
N THR A 288 21.00 15.37 21.34
CA THR A 288 22.07 16.25 21.86
C THR A 288 22.99 16.80 20.76
N ALA A 289 22.97 16.23 19.56
CA ALA A 289 23.82 16.65 18.43
C ALA A 289 23.29 17.89 17.66
N LEU A 290 22.22 18.55 18.12
CA LEU A 290 21.55 19.67 17.45
C LEU A 290 21.58 20.99 18.26
N MET A 291 22.67 21.29 18.98
CA MET A 291 22.90 22.64 19.53
C MET A 291 24.27 23.19 19.09
N PRO A 292 24.38 24.51 18.80
CA PRO A 292 25.50 25.06 18.07
C PRO A 292 26.72 25.23 18.97
N VAL A 293 27.85 24.62 18.58
CA VAL A 293 29.15 24.89 19.20
C VAL A 293 29.80 26.05 18.46
N SER A 294 29.94 27.16 19.19
CA SER A 294 30.73 28.32 18.79
C SER A 294 32.23 28.02 18.87
N ASP A 295 32.95 28.59 17.91
CA ASP A 295 34.39 28.80 17.79
C ASP A 295 35.36 27.88 18.55
N ARG A 296 36.11 27.08 17.77
CA ARG A 296 37.56 26.97 17.91
C ARG A 296 38.20 26.44 16.62
N LYS A 297 39.07 27.27 16.04
CA LYS A 297 39.99 26.91 14.95
C LYS A 297 41.03 25.90 15.47
N ASN A 298 41.28 24.84 14.70
CA ASN A 298 42.62 24.51 14.18
C ASN A 298 42.59 23.27 13.28
N ASP A 299 43.45 23.33 12.27
CA ASP A 299 43.58 22.48 11.10
C ASP A 299 43.60 20.97 11.37
N VAL A 300 42.65 20.25 10.77
CA VAL A 300 42.80 18.84 10.42
C VAL A 300 42.19 18.62 9.03
N VAL A 301 43.05 18.15 8.14
CA VAL A 301 42.81 17.83 6.72
C VAL A 301 41.50 17.05 6.53
N THR A 302 40.46 17.73 6.04
CA THR A 302 39.20 17.10 5.61
C THR A 302 39.39 16.45 4.25
N LYS A 303 39.50 15.12 4.24
CA LYS A 303 39.03 14.35 3.08
C LYS A 303 37.52 14.54 3.03
N GLU A 304 37.04 15.22 1.99
CA GLU A 304 35.61 15.29 1.69
C GLU A 304 35.09 13.86 1.51
N VAL A 305 34.43 13.34 2.55
CA VAL A 305 33.47 12.26 2.38
C VAL A 305 32.29 12.92 1.69
N THR A 306 32.22 12.78 0.37
CA THR A 306 31.03 13.12 -0.39
C THR A 306 29.90 12.26 0.19
N LEU A 307 29.07 12.83 1.06
CA LEU A 307 27.79 12.27 1.45
C LEU A 307 27.02 12.06 0.15
N MET A 308 26.98 10.84 -0.35
CA MET A 308 26.08 10.46 -1.43
C MET A 308 24.68 10.81 -0.95
N LYS A 309 24.08 11.84 -1.56
CA LYS A 309 22.70 12.21 -1.31
C LYS A 309 21.85 10.99 -1.69
N GLU A 310 21.32 10.26 -0.72
CA GLU A 310 20.38 9.18 -1.00
C GLU A 310 19.22 9.75 -1.82
N GLU A 311 18.95 9.17 -2.98
CA GLU A 311 17.78 9.56 -3.76
C GLU A 311 16.51 9.29 -2.92
N PRO A 312 15.58 10.26 -2.83
CA PRO A 312 14.37 10.08 -2.05
C PRO A 312 13.49 8.98 -2.65
N TYR A 313 12.83 8.20 -1.79
CA TYR A 313 11.89 7.16 -2.22
C TYR A 313 10.79 7.75 -3.11
N LYS A 314 10.50 7.05 -4.20
CA LYS A 314 9.40 7.38 -5.11
C LYS A 314 8.07 6.91 -4.51
N VAL A 315 7.06 7.77 -4.57
CA VAL A 315 5.65 7.42 -4.33
C VAL A 315 4.88 7.70 -5.62
N LEU A 316 4.48 6.63 -6.30
CA LEU A 316 3.72 6.63 -7.55
C LEU A 316 2.23 6.50 -7.23
N CYS A 317 1.45 7.51 -7.59
CA CYS A 317 0.03 7.59 -7.30
C CYS A 317 -0.78 7.44 -8.60
N TYR A 318 -1.53 6.35 -8.75
CA TYR A 318 -2.45 6.23 -9.88
C TYR A 318 -3.65 7.14 -9.71
N TYR A 319 -3.94 7.88 -10.76
CA TYR A 319 -5.17 8.65 -10.95
C TYR A 319 -6.05 7.93 -11.98
N THR A 320 -7.23 7.48 -11.58
CA THR A 320 -8.17 6.83 -12.49
C THR A 320 -9.22 7.83 -12.99
N SER A 321 -9.21 8.13 -14.30
CA SER A 321 -10.06 9.19 -14.86
C SER A 321 -11.55 8.89 -14.76
N TRP A 322 -11.94 7.61 -14.78
CA TRP A 322 -13.34 7.19 -14.67
C TRP A 322 -13.93 7.39 -13.27
N ALA A 323 -13.11 7.59 -12.23
CA ALA A 323 -13.62 7.93 -10.89
C ALA A 323 -14.39 9.25 -10.88
N TYR A 324 -14.14 10.13 -11.84
CA TYR A 324 -14.92 11.36 -12.06
C TYR A 324 -16.39 11.10 -12.43
N LEU A 325 -16.69 9.95 -13.03
CA LEU A 325 -18.04 9.58 -13.48
C LEU A 325 -18.89 8.94 -12.37
N ARG A 326 -18.28 8.60 -11.22
CA ARG A 326 -19.01 8.08 -10.06
C ARG A 326 -19.99 9.13 -9.55
N GLN A 327 -21.11 8.65 -9.01
CA GLN A 327 -22.12 9.50 -8.38
C GLN A 327 -21.85 9.62 -6.88
N GLY A 328 -22.24 10.73 -6.29
CA GLY A 328 -22.13 10.94 -4.84
C GLY A 328 -20.68 11.07 -4.38
N GLU A 329 -20.41 10.47 -3.22
CA GLU A 329 -19.22 10.75 -2.44
C GLU A 329 -17.91 10.18 -3.00
N GLY A 330 -17.98 9.05 -3.70
CA GLY A 330 -16.83 8.43 -4.36
C GLY A 330 -16.38 9.08 -5.66
N LYS A 331 -17.02 10.19 -6.09
CA LYS A 331 -16.55 10.99 -7.22
C LYS A 331 -15.17 11.59 -6.90
N TYR A 332 -14.23 11.45 -7.84
CA TYR A 332 -12.86 11.92 -7.69
C TYR A 332 -12.37 12.63 -8.96
N SER A 333 -11.89 13.86 -8.80
CA SER A 333 -11.47 14.77 -9.88
C SER A 333 -9.99 15.14 -9.71
N PRO A 334 -9.31 15.68 -10.73
CA PRO A 334 -7.93 16.15 -10.58
C PRO A 334 -7.73 17.16 -9.44
N GLU A 335 -8.78 17.94 -9.12
CA GLU A 335 -8.78 18.93 -8.06
C GLU A 335 -8.75 18.33 -6.64
N ASP A 336 -9.14 17.06 -6.49
CA ASP A 336 -9.14 16.36 -5.19
C ASP A 336 -7.73 15.83 -4.81
N ILE A 337 -6.78 15.86 -5.74
CA ILE A 337 -5.43 15.32 -5.54
C ILE A 337 -4.61 16.23 -4.61
N ASP A 338 -4.20 15.68 -3.47
CA ASP A 338 -3.12 16.27 -2.68
C ASP A 338 -1.76 15.91 -3.31
N GLY A 339 -1.31 16.79 -4.21
CA GLY A 339 -0.06 16.60 -4.94
C GLY A 339 1.20 16.55 -4.05
N SER A 340 1.12 16.98 -2.78
CA SER A 340 2.27 16.90 -1.86
C SER A 340 2.60 15.46 -1.44
N LEU A 341 1.60 14.57 -1.51
CA LEU A 341 1.71 13.16 -1.11
C LEU A 341 2.32 12.27 -2.20
N CYS A 342 2.51 12.79 -3.41
CA CYS A 342 2.98 12.02 -4.57
C CYS A 342 4.29 12.61 -5.09
N THR A 343 5.22 11.74 -5.45
CA THR A 343 6.39 12.15 -6.27
C THR A 343 6.08 12.04 -7.75
N HIS A 344 5.21 11.09 -8.09
CA HIS A 344 4.77 10.79 -9.44
C HIS A 344 3.26 10.60 -9.42
N ILE A 345 2.54 11.25 -10.34
CA ILE A 345 1.15 10.94 -10.66
C ILE A 345 1.15 10.13 -11.95
N VAL A 346 0.48 8.99 -11.94
CA VAL A 346 0.32 8.12 -13.11
C VAL A 346 -1.13 8.27 -13.58
N TYR A 347 -1.33 8.86 -14.76
CA TYR A 347 -2.65 9.03 -15.36
C TYR A 347 -3.08 7.72 -16.03
N ALA A 348 -4.13 7.10 -15.52
CA ALA A 348 -4.74 5.89 -16.08
C ALA A 348 -6.06 6.24 -16.81
N PHE A 349 -6.19 6.01 -18.11
CA PHE A 349 -5.19 5.48 -19.07
C PHE A 349 -5.25 6.23 -20.41
N ALA A 350 -4.29 5.95 -21.27
CA ALA A 350 -4.42 6.03 -22.73
C ALA A 350 -4.55 4.61 -23.32
N ASP A 351 -5.02 4.52 -24.58
CA ASP A 351 -5.21 3.25 -25.28
C ASP A 351 -4.26 3.10 -26.46
N LEU A 352 -4.04 1.86 -26.90
CA LEU A 352 -3.41 1.57 -28.18
C LEU A 352 -4.46 1.49 -29.28
N ASP A 353 -4.34 2.25 -30.37
CA ASP A 353 -5.27 2.13 -31.50
C ASP A 353 -5.18 0.75 -32.14
N GLU A 354 -6.33 0.16 -32.45
CA GLU A 354 -6.41 -1.21 -32.96
C GLU A 354 -5.83 -1.34 -34.38
N LYS A 355 -5.96 -0.32 -35.22
CA LYS A 355 -5.56 -0.39 -36.63
C LYS A 355 -4.17 0.19 -36.85
N GLU A 356 -3.96 1.41 -36.38
CA GLU A 356 -2.75 2.19 -36.60
C GLU A 356 -1.63 1.80 -35.63
N LEU A 357 -1.95 1.10 -34.53
CA LEU A 357 -1.00 0.69 -33.50
C LEU A 357 -0.21 1.86 -32.92
N VAL A 358 -0.86 3.00 -32.74
CA VAL A 358 -0.32 4.20 -32.09
C VAL A 358 -1.12 4.55 -30.84
N ILE A 359 -0.51 5.30 -29.91
CA ILE A 359 -1.20 5.76 -28.71
C ILE A 359 -2.36 6.71 -29.05
N GLN A 360 -3.46 6.61 -28.31
CA GLN A 360 -4.60 7.53 -28.38
C GLN A 360 -5.21 7.77 -26.98
N PRO A 361 -5.95 8.88 -26.77
CA PRO A 361 -6.67 9.09 -25.52
C PRO A 361 -7.69 7.98 -25.28
N HIS A 362 -7.84 7.55 -24.03
CA HIS A 362 -8.84 6.54 -23.66
C HIS A 362 -10.26 7.12 -23.72
N ASN A 363 -10.42 8.37 -23.28
CA ASN A 363 -11.70 9.07 -23.31
C ASN A 363 -11.50 10.52 -23.73
N THR A 364 -11.57 10.78 -25.04
CA THR A 364 -11.42 12.11 -25.64
C THR A 364 -12.24 13.20 -24.94
N LYS A 365 -13.45 12.89 -24.47
CA LYS A 365 -14.31 13.84 -23.79
C LYS A 365 -13.77 14.27 -22.42
N LEU A 366 -13.26 13.33 -21.62
CA LEU A 366 -12.66 13.66 -20.33
C LEU A 366 -11.24 14.20 -20.50
N ASP A 367 -10.43 13.48 -21.26
CA ASP A 367 -9.00 13.71 -21.43
C ASP A 367 -8.74 15.07 -22.10
N LEU A 368 -9.45 15.34 -23.21
CA LEU A 368 -9.22 16.53 -24.05
C LEU A 368 -10.29 17.61 -23.85
N GLU A 369 -11.58 17.31 -24.06
CA GLU A 369 -12.63 18.34 -24.03
C GLU A 369 -12.83 18.93 -22.62
N THR A 370 -12.76 18.08 -21.59
CA THR A 370 -12.82 18.52 -20.18
C THR A 370 -11.44 18.91 -19.64
N GLY A 371 -10.37 18.72 -20.43
CA GLY A 371 -9.01 19.15 -20.12
C GLY A 371 -8.32 18.38 -18.99
N PHE A 372 -8.63 17.10 -18.78
CA PHE A 372 -8.03 16.33 -17.69
C PHE A 372 -6.51 16.18 -17.83
N TYR A 373 -5.99 16.04 -19.05
CA TYR A 373 -4.55 16.06 -19.28
C TYR A 373 -3.96 17.38 -18.79
N GLU A 374 -4.50 18.53 -19.23
CA GLU A 374 -4.02 19.85 -18.80
C GLU A 374 -4.05 20.01 -17.26
N LYS A 375 -5.13 19.56 -16.62
CA LYS A 375 -5.31 19.66 -15.17
C LYS A 375 -4.27 18.84 -14.40
N ILE A 376 -3.99 17.62 -14.83
CA ILE A 376 -3.03 16.73 -14.16
C ILE A 376 -1.59 17.20 -14.43
N ILE A 377 -1.31 17.75 -15.61
CA ILE A 377 0.00 18.30 -15.96
C ILE A 377 0.38 19.51 -15.10
N LYS A 378 -0.58 20.28 -14.59
CA LYS A 378 -0.31 21.43 -13.68
C LYS A 378 0.47 21.04 -12.42
N PHE A 379 0.41 19.77 -11.98
CA PHE A 379 1.18 19.29 -10.83
C PHE A 379 2.71 19.31 -11.06
N ARG A 380 3.17 19.34 -12.32
CA ARG A 380 4.60 19.50 -12.66
C ARG A 380 5.21 20.79 -12.09
N SER A 381 4.43 21.87 -12.03
CA SER A 381 4.86 23.15 -11.44
C SER A 381 5.21 23.04 -9.95
N ARG A 382 4.76 21.98 -9.27
CA ARG A 382 5.03 21.69 -7.86
C ARG A 382 6.13 20.64 -7.65
N GLY A 383 6.85 20.29 -8.72
CA GLY A 383 7.93 19.28 -8.69
C GLY A 383 7.46 17.83 -8.78
N VAL A 384 6.17 17.58 -9.02
CA VAL A 384 5.61 16.23 -9.21
C VAL A 384 5.83 15.78 -10.66
N GLN A 385 6.36 14.58 -10.86
CA GLN A 385 6.44 14.00 -12.20
C GLN A 385 5.07 13.46 -12.62
N VAL A 386 4.67 13.67 -13.86
CA VAL A 386 3.37 13.22 -14.36
C VAL A 386 3.58 12.28 -15.53
N ILE A 387 3.20 11.02 -15.36
CA ILE A 387 3.42 9.94 -16.32
C ILE A 387 2.06 9.50 -16.88
N LEU A 388 2.01 9.21 -18.17
CA LEU A 388 0.83 8.61 -18.80
C LEU A 388 0.97 7.09 -18.84
N ALA A 389 0.01 6.36 -18.27
CA ALA A 389 -0.06 4.92 -18.44
C ALA A 389 -0.92 4.58 -19.66
N MET A 390 -0.41 3.74 -20.56
CA MET A 390 -1.14 3.23 -21.71
C MET A 390 -1.46 1.74 -21.52
N GLY A 391 -2.71 1.36 -21.77
CA GLY A 391 -3.18 -0.02 -21.74
C GLY A 391 -4.11 -0.33 -20.56
N GLY A 392 -3.67 -1.23 -19.68
CA GLY A 392 -4.49 -1.81 -18.63
C GLY A 392 -5.31 -3.00 -19.10
N TRP A 393 -6.07 -3.59 -18.18
CA TRP A 393 -6.77 -4.86 -18.40
C TRP A 393 -7.66 -4.86 -19.65
N VAL A 394 -8.56 -3.88 -19.79
CA VAL A 394 -9.56 -3.85 -20.88
C VAL A 394 -8.90 -3.66 -22.24
N ASP A 395 -7.96 -2.72 -22.34
CA ASP A 395 -7.28 -2.38 -23.59
C ASP A 395 -6.38 -3.53 -24.08
N SER A 396 -5.83 -4.33 -23.15
CA SER A 396 -4.95 -5.47 -23.43
C SER A 396 -5.66 -6.73 -23.97
N LYS A 397 -6.96 -6.66 -24.29
CA LYS A 397 -7.78 -7.84 -24.64
C LYS A 397 -7.50 -8.41 -26.04
N SER A 398 -7.22 -7.56 -27.02
CA SER A 398 -6.99 -7.95 -28.42
C SER A 398 -5.53 -8.28 -28.69
N ASP A 399 -5.22 -8.67 -29.93
CA ASP A 399 -3.86 -8.99 -30.37
C ASP A 399 -3.02 -7.75 -30.70
N LYS A 400 -3.58 -6.53 -30.61
CA LYS A 400 -2.92 -5.29 -31.05
C LYS A 400 -1.55 -5.05 -30.43
N TYR A 401 -1.38 -5.35 -29.14
CA TYR A 401 -0.09 -5.24 -28.47
C TYR A 401 0.91 -6.26 -29.01
N SER A 402 0.46 -7.49 -29.26
CA SER A 402 1.28 -8.53 -29.90
C SER A 402 1.68 -8.12 -31.32
N ARG A 403 0.76 -7.57 -32.12
CA ARG A 403 1.06 -7.05 -33.46
C ARG A 403 2.08 -5.91 -33.40
N LEU A 404 1.90 -4.97 -32.48
CA LEU A 404 2.82 -3.87 -32.25
C LEU A 404 4.24 -4.39 -31.93
N VAL A 405 4.38 -5.24 -30.91
CA VAL A 405 5.73 -5.62 -30.44
C VAL A 405 6.47 -6.54 -31.40
N ASN A 406 5.75 -7.33 -32.20
CA ASN A 406 6.35 -8.30 -33.13
C ASN A 406 6.64 -7.73 -34.52
N ASP A 407 6.30 -6.46 -34.81
CA ASP A 407 6.52 -5.83 -36.12
C ASP A 407 7.44 -4.60 -36.02
N ILE A 408 8.57 -4.60 -36.76
CA ILE A 408 9.60 -3.55 -36.67
C ILE A 408 9.06 -2.18 -37.16
N PRO A 409 8.41 -2.07 -38.33
CA PRO A 409 7.77 -0.82 -38.75
C PRO A 409 6.75 -0.30 -37.73
N ALA A 410 5.90 -1.17 -37.15
CA ALA A 410 4.90 -0.78 -36.16
C ALA A 410 5.54 -0.21 -34.89
N ARG A 411 6.57 -0.88 -34.33
CA ARG A 411 7.29 -0.35 -33.16
C ARG A 411 7.90 1.02 -33.43
N ARG A 412 8.57 1.21 -34.58
CA ARG A 412 9.15 2.52 -34.95
C ARG A 412 8.10 3.61 -35.09
N ASN A 413 6.96 3.30 -35.72
CA ASN A 413 5.87 4.24 -35.85
C ASN A 413 5.26 4.60 -34.48
N PHE A 414 5.04 3.59 -33.63
CA PHE A 414 4.57 3.78 -32.28
C PHE A 414 5.52 4.65 -31.45
N VAL A 415 6.83 4.33 -31.44
CA VAL A 415 7.84 5.09 -30.67
C VAL A 415 7.83 6.56 -31.07
N ARG A 416 7.84 6.87 -32.38
CA ARG A 416 7.75 8.25 -32.88
C ARG A 416 6.45 8.93 -32.43
N HIS A 417 5.31 8.25 -32.60
CA HIS A 417 4.01 8.83 -32.28
C HIS A 417 3.83 9.05 -30.77
N VAL A 418 4.31 8.11 -29.93
CA VAL A 418 4.17 8.23 -28.48
C VAL A 418 5.08 9.31 -27.92
N THR A 419 6.29 9.50 -28.46
CA THR A 419 7.14 10.64 -28.06
C THR A 419 6.49 11.97 -28.40
N GLU A 420 5.96 12.12 -29.63
CA GLU A 420 5.23 13.33 -30.06
C GLU A 420 3.99 13.58 -29.19
N PHE A 421 3.24 12.52 -28.85
CA PHE A 421 2.05 12.61 -28.00
C PHE A 421 2.38 13.09 -26.59
N LEU A 422 3.41 12.50 -25.96
CA LEU A 422 3.81 12.87 -24.60
C LEU A 422 4.35 14.30 -24.54
N GLU A 423 5.15 14.71 -25.53
CA GLU A 423 5.67 16.07 -25.63
C GLU A 423 4.54 17.08 -25.82
N TYR A 424 3.60 16.80 -26.73
CA TYR A 424 2.48 17.67 -27.04
C TYR A 424 1.59 17.94 -25.81
N TYR A 425 1.24 16.88 -25.07
CA TYR A 425 0.42 17.00 -23.86
C TYR A 425 1.24 17.29 -22.60
N GLY A 426 2.57 17.31 -22.68
CA GLY A 426 3.47 17.70 -21.60
C GLY A 426 3.73 16.63 -20.53
N PHE A 427 3.52 15.35 -20.80
CA PHE A 427 3.82 14.26 -19.88
C PHE A 427 5.34 14.05 -19.72
N ASN A 428 5.78 13.67 -18.53
CA ASN A 428 7.19 13.39 -18.22
C ASN A 428 7.66 12.01 -18.71
N GLY A 429 6.75 11.12 -19.07
CA GLY A 429 7.09 9.77 -19.51
C GLY A 429 5.88 8.90 -19.76
N LEU A 430 6.16 7.67 -20.20
CA LEU A 430 5.18 6.62 -20.49
C LEU A 430 5.34 5.45 -19.52
N GLU A 431 4.22 4.90 -19.10
CA GLU A 431 4.13 3.55 -18.56
C GLU A 431 3.35 2.66 -19.54
N VAL A 432 3.87 1.47 -19.86
CA VAL A 432 3.18 0.49 -20.71
C VAL A 432 2.60 -0.62 -19.86
N ALA A 433 1.28 -0.59 -19.69
CA ALA A 433 0.50 -1.55 -18.91
C ALA A 433 -0.12 -2.63 -19.80
N TRP A 434 0.69 -3.38 -20.55
CA TRP A 434 0.21 -4.53 -21.33
C TRP A 434 0.01 -5.76 -20.43
N GLU A 435 -1.23 -6.24 -20.36
CA GLU A 435 -1.65 -7.32 -19.46
C GLU A 435 -2.13 -8.57 -20.21
N TYR A 436 -1.28 -9.55 -20.53
CA TYR A 436 0.17 -9.58 -20.38
C TYR A 436 0.82 -10.14 -21.66
N PRO A 437 2.07 -9.78 -22.00
CA PRO A 437 2.83 -10.44 -23.06
C PRO A 437 2.75 -11.97 -22.91
N LYS A 438 2.53 -12.72 -24.02
CA LYS A 438 2.25 -14.17 -24.04
C LYS A 438 0.90 -14.58 -23.41
N CYS A 439 0.56 -14.03 -22.25
CA CYS A 439 -0.60 -14.37 -21.44
C CYS A 439 -1.66 -13.28 -21.47
N TRP A 440 -2.24 -13.01 -22.65
CA TRP A 440 -3.22 -11.95 -22.84
C TRP A 440 -4.40 -12.15 -21.88
N GLN A 441 -4.59 -11.20 -20.95
CA GLN A 441 -5.54 -11.27 -19.84
C GLN A 441 -5.50 -12.62 -19.08
N ALA A 442 -4.30 -13.07 -18.72
CA ALA A 442 -4.02 -14.34 -18.05
C ALA A 442 -4.28 -15.62 -18.87
N ASN A 443 -4.59 -15.52 -20.17
CA ASN A 443 -4.69 -16.68 -21.06
C ASN A 443 -3.39 -16.89 -21.86
N CYS A 444 -2.48 -17.70 -21.31
CA CYS A 444 -1.17 -18.02 -21.92
C CYS A 444 -1.23 -18.86 -23.20
N LYS A 445 -2.42 -19.24 -23.68
CA LYS A 445 -2.59 -19.93 -24.97
C LYS A 445 -2.81 -18.98 -26.14
N LYS A 446 -3.10 -17.70 -25.87
CA LYS A 446 -3.44 -16.71 -26.91
C LYS A 446 -2.21 -16.06 -27.56
N GLY A 447 -1.21 -15.70 -26.77
CA GLY A 447 -0.03 -15.00 -27.28
C GLY A 447 1.09 -15.93 -27.77
N PRO A 448 1.92 -15.49 -28.74
CA PRO A 448 3.14 -16.18 -29.11
C PRO A 448 4.26 -15.95 -28.08
N ASP A 449 5.26 -16.83 -28.05
CA ASP A 449 6.44 -16.65 -27.17
C ASP A 449 7.32 -15.46 -27.60
N SER A 450 7.19 -15.05 -28.87
CA SER A 450 7.89 -13.89 -29.43
C SER A 450 7.50 -12.57 -28.76
N ASP A 451 6.30 -12.49 -28.15
CA ASP A 451 5.84 -11.33 -27.37
C ASP A 451 6.87 -10.88 -26.33
N LYS A 452 7.54 -11.83 -25.68
CA LYS A 452 8.55 -11.53 -24.67
C LYS A 452 9.75 -10.77 -25.26
N ALA A 453 10.25 -11.23 -26.39
CA ALA A 453 11.38 -10.60 -27.07
C ALA A 453 10.95 -9.28 -27.73
N GLY A 454 9.79 -9.27 -28.38
CA GLY A 454 9.21 -8.08 -29.00
C GLY A 454 8.99 -6.96 -27.98
N PHE A 455 8.43 -7.28 -26.81
CA PHE A 455 8.22 -6.28 -25.76
C PHE A 455 9.54 -5.72 -25.24
N THR A 456 10.56 -6.57 -25.09
CA THR A 456 11.90 -6.13 -24.70
C THR A 456 12.51 -5.18 -25.74
N LEU A 457 12.30 -5.46 -27.03
CA LEU A 457 12.74 -4.58 -28.11
C LEU A 457 11.99 -3.25 -28.10
N LEU A 458 10.67 -3.26 -27.91
CA LEU A 458 9.87 -2.04 -27.80
C LEU A 458 10.31 -1.15 -26.64
N MET A 459 10.67 -1.73 -25.48
CA MET A 459 11.14 -0.95 -24.32
C MET A 459 12.56 -0.41 -24.47
N LYS A 460 13.34 -0.97 -25.41
CA LYS A 460 14.71 -0.54 -25.70
C LYS A 460 14.76 0.57 -26.75
N GLU A 461 13.90 0.46 -27.76
CA GLU A 461 13.64 1.49 -28.77
C GLU A 461 13.01 2.73 -28.12
#